data_AF-A0A3E2HBS8-F1
#
_entry.id   AF-A0A3E2HBS8-F1
#
_cell.length_a   1.000
_cell.length_b   1.000
_cell.length_c   1.000
_cell.angle_alpha   90.00
_cell.angle_beta   90.00
_cell.angle_gamma   90.00
#
_symmetry.space_group_name_H-M   'P 1'
#
loop_
_entity.id
_entity.type
_entity.pdbx_description
1 polymer ?
#
loop_
_entity_poly.entity_id
_entity_poly.type
_entity_poly.pdbx_seq_one_letter_code
_entity_poly.pdbx_strand_id
1 'polypeptide(L)'
;MGWPYHFPSLTKEQSHARRLVLNRYGHYAQLSCLVPVVAYQLYRLASWVYTERRKTAIGYSAVPGSPVAKKFGDSTLGSLTRKWRKWKWWLEGEVAPGWGLREQWIGGLGWTAWLLFCCINETGDESLFLFIIDIAARKLDTVTEFAIVSHVPSSKLVKIIVPAPQSKLVRFRAAPGQHVYLSIPSESIPKSMPRAMIHELLFNPFSVANVSATDITLVVRALNGPTTIALKQLANLTKAKPPLNIEGPYGTSKNFPNLVENFDRILLVAGGVGATFILPIYQSLKEQLDVDSTSSSKITFIWSVRSAAEASWPVDSEERSIVNTDENIEVFVTRGKFDDADDTNEHVSRDGAVELEDLNRAEESIKIRGGHHRPHLQKIVDDAFSHGKEERVAILVCGPVEMAKELRTHVGDWVEKGRYVWWHDESFGW
;
A
#
# COMPACT_ATOMS: atom_id res chain seq x y z
N MET A 1 -2.19 -37.72 17.45
CA MET A 1 -2.43 -37.52 16.00
C MET A 1 -1.14 -36.96 15.41
N GLY A 2 -0.52 -37.68 14.47
CA GLY A 2 0.76 -37.27 13.87
C GLY A 2 0.57 -36.11 12.90
N TRP A 3 1.55 -35.20 12.86
CA TRP A 3 1.57 -34.08 11.93
C TRP A 3 1.64 -34.60 10.48
N PRO A 4 0.70 -34.23 9.59
CA PRO A 4 0.56 -34.87 8.27
C PRO A 4 1.57 -34.39 7.22
N TYR A 5 2.51 -33.50 7.58
CA TYR A 5 3.35 -32.81 6.59
C TYR A 5 4.85 -32.95 6.84
N HIS A 6 5.58 -33.32 5.79
CA HIS A 6 7.04 -33.41 5.78
C HIS A 6 7.60 -32.49 4.69
N PHE A 7 8.55 -31.62 5.02
CA PHE A 7 9.37 -30.96 4.01
C PHE A 7 10.17 -32.04 3.29
N PRO A 8 9.96 -32.27 1.98
CA PRO A 8 10.71 -33.31 1.30
C PRO A 8 12.16 -32.84 1.18
N SER A 9 13.11 -33.64 1.67
CA SER A 9 14.54 -33.40 1.43
C SER A 9 14.86 -33.76 -0.02
N LEU A 10 14.53 -32.85 -0.94
CA LEU A 10 14.71 -33.02 -2.37
C LEU A 10 16.18 -32.95 -2.73
N THR A 11 16.65 -33.89 -3.55
CA THR A 11 17.96 -33.77 -4.19
C THR A 11 17.95 -32.61 -5.19
N LYS A 12 19.14 -32.10 -5.56
CA LYS A 12 19.26 -31.00 -6.55
C LYS A 12 18.55 -31.35 -7.88
N GLU A 13 18.59 -32.62 -8.28
CA GLU A 13 17.94 -33.12 -9.50
C GLU A 13 16.41 -33.08 -9.39
N GLN A 14 15.84 -33.51 -8.25
CA GLN A 14 14.40 -33.45 -8.01
C GLN A 14 13.90 -32.00 -7.93
N SER A 15 14.67 -31.10 -7.33
CA SER A 15 14.37 -29.66 -7.34
C SER A 15 14.36 -29.09 -8.76
N HIS A 16 15.33 -29.47 -9.59
CA HIS A 16 15.39 -29.03 -11.00
C HIS A 16 14.20 -29.57 -11.82
N ALA A 17 13.87 -30.84 -11.70
CA ALA A 17 12.71 -31.44 -12.36
C ALA A 17 11.41 -30.72 -11.96
N ARG A 18 11.25 -30.36 -10.68
CA ARG A 18 10.09 -29.62 -10.19
C ARG A 18 10.00 -28.20 -10.74
N ARG A 19 11.13 -27.51 -10.90
CA ARG A 19 11.17 -26.19 -11.58
C ARG A 19 10.70 -26.29 -13.03
N LEU A 20 11.07 -27.34 -13.76
CA LEU A 20 10.61 -27.56 -15.13
C LEU A 20 9.09 -27.76 -15.19
N VAL A 21 8.52 -28.50 -14.25
CA VAL A 21 7.06 -28.71 -14.14
C VAL A 21 6.34 -27.39 -13.82
N LEU A 22 6.84 -26.62 -12.85
CA LEU A 22 6.29 -25.29 -12.52
C LEU A 22 6.34 -24.34 -13.71
N ASN A 23 7.46 -24.29 -14.43
CA ASN A 23 7.58 -23.46 -15.64
C ASN A 23 6.60 -23.90 -16.73
N ARG A 24 6.40 -25.21 -16.91
CA ARG A 24 5.44 -25.76 -17.89
C ARG A 24 4.01 -25.32 -17.59
N TYR A 25 3.56 -25.41 -16.33
CA TYR A 25 2.24 -24.93 -15.95
C TYR A 25 2.11 -23.41 -16.03
N GLY A 26 3.17 -22.66 -15.71
CA GLY A 26 3.23 -21.22 -15.97
C GLY A 26 3.01 -20.88 -17.45
N HIS A 27 3.63 -21.64 -18.36
CA HIS A 27 3.41 -21.50 -19.80
C HIS A 27 2.00 -21.91 -20.23
N TYR A 28 1.42 -22.97 -19.66
CA TYR A 28 0.03 -23.35 -19.95
C TYR A 28 -0.95 -22.27 -19.52
N ALA A 29 -0.77 -21.67 -18.34
CA ALA A 29 -1.56 -20.54 -17.88
C ALA A 29 -1.46 -19.35 -18.85
N GLN A 30 -0.25 -18.98 -19.28
CA GLN A 30 -0.03 -17.91 -20.25
C GLN A 30 -0.65 -18.22 -21.62
N LEU A 31 -0.38 -19.39 -22.21
CA LEU A 31 -0.88 -19.76 -23.53
C LEU A 31 -2.39 -19.99 -23.55
N SER A 32 -2.99 -20.39 -22.42
CA SER A 32 -4.43 -20.61 -22.34
C SER A 32 -5.26 -19.35 -22.64
N CYS A 33 -4.69 -18.14 -22.45
CA CYS A 33 -5.39 -16.90 -22.79
C CYS A 33 -5.66 -16.75 -24.29
N LEU A 34 -4.90 -17.49 -25.14
CA LEU A 34 -5.09 -17.51 -26.58
C LEU A 34 -6.24 -18.42 -27.00
N VAL A 35 -6.68 -19.35 -26.16
CA VAL A 35 -7.73 -20.32 -26.50
C VAL A 35 -9.06 -19.64 -26.81
N PRO A 36 -9.58 -18.70 -26.00
CA PRO A 36 -10.79 -17.95 -26.34
C PRO A 36 -10.65 -17.14 -27.64
N VAL A 37 -9.46 -16.56 -27.88
CA VAL A 37 -9.16 -15.79 -29.10
C VAL A 37 -9.24 -16.70 -30.33
N VAL A 38 -8.55 -17.84 -30.30
CA VAL A 38 -8.56 -18.82 -31.40
C VAL A 38 -9.96 -19.39 -31.63
N ALA A 39 -10.68 -19.75 -30.55
CA ALA A 39 -12.04 -20.27 -30.64
C ALA A 39 -13.00 -19.28 -31.30
N TYR A 40 -12.90 -17.98 -30.98
CA TYR A 40 -13.69 -16.93 -31.60
C TYR A 40 -13.37 -16.80 -33.11
N GLN A 41 -12.09 -16.86 -33.48
CA GLN A 41 -11.68 -16.77 -34.88
C GLN A 41 -12.13 -17.99 -35.69
N LEU A 42 -12.08 -19.19 -35.11
CA LEU A 42 -12.63 -20.40 -35.72
C LEU A 42 -14.16 -20.33 -35.88
N TYR A 43 -14.88 -19.80 -34.89
CA TYR A 43 -16.31 -19.56 -34.99
C TYR A 43 -16.64 -18.60 -36.16
N ARG A 44 -15.90 -17.49 -36.28
CA ARG A 44 -16.06 -16.54 -37.39
C ARG A 44 -15.78 -17.19 -38.74
N LEU A 45 -14.72 -17.97 -38.85
CA LEU A 45 -14.37 -18.70 -40.07
C LEU A 45 -15.47 -19.70 -40.43
N ALA A 46 -15.96 -20.49 -39.46
CA ALA A 46 -17.04 -21.44 -39.68
C ALA A 46 -18.34 -20.77 -40.12
N SER A 47 -18.69 -19.64 -39.50
CA SER A 47 -19.85 -18.83 -39.89
C SER A 47 -19.72 -18.26 -41.31
N TRP A 48 -18.53 -17.78 -41.67
CA TRP A 48 -18.22 -17.33 -43.02
C TRP A 48 -18.31 -18.47 -44.04
N VAL A 49 -17.67 -19.62 -43.78
CA VAL A 49 -17.74 -20.80 -44.66
C VAL A 49 -19.19 -21.27 -44.83
N TYR A 50 -19.97 -21.30 -43.74
CA TYR A 50 -21.37 -21.71 -43.78
C TYR A 50 -22.23 -20.76 -44.63
N THR A 51 -22.04 -19.45 -44.47
CA THR A 51 -22.76 -18.44 -45.27
C THR A 51 -22.35 -18.48 -46.72
N GLU A 52 -21.06 -18.65 -47.03
CA GLU A 52 -20.56 -18.69 -48.41
C GLU A 52 -21.01 -19.96 -49.15
N ARG A 53 -21.01 -21.12 -48.48
CA ARG A 53 -21.59 -22.38 -49.02
C ARG A 53 -23.10 -22.28 -49.26
N ARG A 54 -23.82 -21.50 -48.45
CA ARG A 54 -25.24 -21.25 -48.66
C ARG A 54 -25.50 -20.31 -49.83
N LYS A 55 -24.69 -19.28 -50.03
CA LYS A 55 -24.80 -18.40 -51.20
C LYS A 55 -24.58 -19.17 -52.51
N THR A 56 -23.66 -20.12 -52.54
CA THR A 56 -23.43 -21.01 -53.70
C THR A 56 -24.51 -22.06 -53.90
N ALA A 57 -25.25 -22.44 -52.85
CA ALA A 57 -26.33 -23.43 -52.92
C ALA A 57 -27.72 -22.85 -53.27
N ILE A 58 -27.88 -21.53 -53.36
CA ILE A 58 -29.15 -20.90 -53.78
C ILE A 58 -29.22 -20.89 -55.31
N GLY A 59 -29.52 -22.05 -55.88
CA GLY A 59 -30.19 -22.19 -57.16
C GLY A 59 -31.65 -22.54 -56.90
N TYR A 60 -32.58 -21.75 -57.46
CA TYR A 60 -34.04 -21.76 -57.29
C TYR A 60 -34.61 -21.14 -56.01
N SER A 61 -35.23 -19.98 -56.22
CA SER A 61 -36.08 -19.24 -55.29
C SER A 61 -37.37 -20.01 -54.99
N ALA A 62 -37.55 -20.49 -53.75
CA ALA A 62 -38.84 -20.98 -53.28
C ALA A 62 -39.69 -19.81 -52.74
N VAL A 63 -40.91 -19.69 -53.26
CA VAL A 63 -41.92 -18.68 -52.92
C VAL A 63 -42.38 -18.84 -51.45
N PRO A 64 -42.58 -17.74 -50.68
CA PRO A 64 -43.00 -17.84 -49.29
C PRO A 64 -44.48 -18.24 -49.21
N GLY A 65 -44.80 -19.37 -48.55
CA GLY A 65 -46.19 -19.71 -48.21
C GLY A 65 -46.61 -21.18 -48.26
N SER A 66 -45.74 -22.13 -48.61
CA SER A 66 -46.11 -23.56 -48.68
C SER A 66 -46.04 -24.29 -47.32
N PRO A 67 -47.02 -25.16 -46.97
CA PRO A 67 -47.00 -25.99 -45.76
C PRO A 67 -45.79 -26.93 -45.66
N VAL A 68 -45.14 -27.22 -46.79
CA VAL A 68 -43.97 -28.13 -46.87
C VAL A 68 -42.72 -27.49 -46.28
N ALA A 69 -42.56 -26.17 -46.37
CA ALA A 69 -41.43 -25.45 -45.74
C ALA A 69 -41.53 -25.47 -44.20
N LYS A 70 -42.74 -25.63 -43.65
CA LYS A 70 -42.99 -25.70 -42.20
C LYS A 70 -42.60 -27.06 -41.61
N LYS A 71 -42.60 -28.14 -42.41
CA LYS A 71 -42.13 -29.48 -42.01
C LYS A 71 -40.59 -29.62 -41.96
N PHE A 72 -39.85 -28.81 -42.70
CA PHE A 72 -38.39 -28.69 -42.55
C PHE A 72 -37.97 -27.78 -41.38
N GLY A 73 -38.94 -27.12 -40.72
CA GLY A 73 -38.72 -26.21 -39.60
C GLY A 73 -38.41 -26.89 -38.27
N ASP A 74 -38.52 -28.22 -38.19
CA ASP A 74 -38.20 -29.03 -37.01
C ASP A 74 -36.87 -29.77 -37.14
N SER A 75 -35.91 -29.13 -37.84
CA SER A 75 -34.53 -29.63 -37.85
C SER A 75 -33.95 -29.57 -36.44
N THR A 76 -33.18 -30.60 -36.06
CA THR A 76 -32.41 -30.68 -34.80
C THR A 76 -31.57 -29.42 -34.55
N LEU A 77 -31.07 -28.77 -35.62
CA LEU A 77 -30.41 -27.46 -35.60
C LEU A 77 -31.33 -26.31 -35.14
N GLY A 78 -32.60 -26.28 -35.55
CA GLY A 78 -33.59 -25.29 -35.10
C GLY A 78 -33.90 -25.41 -33.60
N SER A 79 -33.99 -26.64 -33.09
CA SER A 79 -34.14 -26.92 -31.65
C SER A 79 -32.91 -26.48 -30.85
N LEU A 80 -31.70 -26.81 -31.34
CA LEU A 80 -30.44 -26.40 -30.73
C LEU A 80 -30.27 -24.88 -30.70
N THR A 81 -30.63 -24.16 -31.78
CA THR A 81 -30.54 -22.68 -31.80
C THR A 81 -31.55 -22.01 -30.88
N ARG A 82 -32.72 -22.61 -30.62
CA ARG A 82 -33.67 -22.11 -29.62
C ARG A 82 -33.14 -22.34 -28.20
N LYS A 83 -32.59 -23.53 -27.91
CA LYS A 83 -31.95 -23.83 -26.62
C LYS A 83 -30.76 -22.91 -26.36
N TRP A 84 -29.91 -22.68 -27.36
CA TRP A 84 -28.77 -21.76 -27.29
C TRP A 84 -29.20 -20.32 -26.99
N ARG A 85 -30.23 -19.80 -27.70
CA ARG A 85 -30.78 -18.46 -27.45
C ARG A 85 -31.32 -18.31 -26.03
N LYS A 86 -32.05 -19.32 -25.53
CA LYS A 86 -32.57 -19.33 -24.16
C LYS A 86 -31.43 -19.34 -23.12
N TRP A 87 -30.36 -20.10 -23.40
CA TRP A 87 -29.20 -20.19 -22.53
C TRP A 87 -28.38 -18.89 -22.53
N LYS A 88 -28.15 -18.29 -23.70
CA LYS A 88 -27.50 -16.98 -23.84
C LYS A 88 -28.28 -15.86 -23.13
N TRP A 89 -29.60 -15.84 -23.31
CA TRP A 89 -30.48 -14.89 -22.61
C TRP A 89 -30.37 -15.03 -21.08
N TRP A 90 -30.24 -16.26 -20.57
CA TRP A 90 -30.04 -16.49 -19.14
C TRP A 90 -28.67 -16.02 -18.65
N LEU A 91 -27.63 -16.12 -19.48
CA LEU A 91 -26.26 -15.67 -19.18
C LEU A 91 -26.10 -14.14 -19.18
N GLU A 92 -26.85 -13.45 -20.04
CA GLU A 92 -26.93 -11.98 -20.11
C GLU A 92 -27.75 -11.39 -18.94
N GLY A 93 -28.30 -12.22 -18.05
CA GLY A 93 -28.98 -11.77 -16.83
C GLY A 93 -28.03 -11.50 -15.67
N GLU A 94 -28.43 -10.65 -14.72
CA GLU A 94 -27.67 -10.38 -13.51
C GLU A 94 -27.72 -11.55 -12.51
N VAL A 95 -26.64 -11.75 -11.74
CA VAL A 95 -26.61 -12.74 -10.65
C VAL A 95 -27.51 -12.28 -9.49
N ALA A 96 -27.38 -11.01 -9.11
CA ALA A 96 -28.18 -10.27 -8.14
C ALA A 96 -28.12 -8.77 -8.49
N PRO A 97 -29.03 -7.92 -7.98
CA PRO A 97 -29.08 -6.50 -8.34
C PRO A 97 -27.72 -5.81 -8.11
N GLY A 98 -27.09 -5.36 -9.20
CA GLY A 98 -25.80 -4.66 -9.15
C GLY A 98 -24.54 -5.55 -9.05
N TRP A 99 -24.68 -6.88 -9.15
CA TRP A 99 -23.55 -7.84 -9.09
C TRP A 99 -22.93 -8.14 -10.47
N GLY A 100 -23.44 -7.53 -11.53
CA GLY A 100 -22.99 -7.78 -12.90
C GLY A 100 -23.59 -9.04 -13.53
N LEU A 101 -23.15 -9.35 -14.76
CA LEU A 101 -23.74 -10.38 -15.63
C LEU A 101 -23.28 -11.78 -15.22
N ARG A 102 -24.17 -12.79 -15.33
CA ARG A 102 -23.86 -14.20 -15.02
C ARG A 102 -22.73 -14.76 -15.87
N GLU A 103 -22.63 -14.36 -17.13
CA GLU A 103 -21.53 -14.77 -18.01
C GLU A 103 -20.15 -14.34 -17.49
N GLN A 104 -20.05 -13.17 -16.87
CA GLN A 104 -18.78 -12.68 -16.30
C GLN A 104 -18.37 -13.52 -15.10
N TRP A 105 -19.33 -13.86 -14.23
CA TRP A 105 -19.10 -14.72 -13.08
C TRP A 105 -18.73 -16.16 -13.48
N ILE A 106 -19.47 -16.75 -14.41
CA ILE A 106 -19.20 -18.13 -14.86
C ILE A 106 -17.86 -18.21 -15.58
N GLY A 107 -17.57 -17.25 -16.47
CA GLY A 107 -16.29 -17.15 -17.16
C GLY A 107 -15.14 -16.93 -16.18
N GLY A 108 -15.29 -15.98 -15.25
CA GLY A 108 -14.29 -15.67 -14.23
C GLY A 108 -14.03 -16.82 -13.27
N LEU A 109 -15.06 -17.50 -12.76
CA LEU A 109 -14.92 -18.66 -11.89
C LEU A 109 -14.30 -19.85 -12.62
N GLY A 110 -14.72 -20.11 -13.86
CA GLY A 110 -14.12 -21.15 -14.70
C GLY A 110 -12.64 -20.89 -14.97
N TRP A 111 -12.28 -19.64 -15.27
CA TRP A 111 -10.89 -19.22 -15.46
C TRP A 111 -10.08 -19.35 -14.17
N THR A 112 -10.66 -18.93 -13.05
CA THR A 112 -10.03 -19.06 -11.73
C THR A 112 -9.78 -20.53 -11.38
N ALA A 113 -10.75 -21.41 -11.62
CA ALA A 113 -10.59 -22.85 -11.40
C ALA A 113 -9.49 -23.45 -12.29
N TRP A 114 -9.37 -23.00 -13.55
CA TRP A 114 -8.31 -23.42 -14.46
C TRP A 114 -6.93 -22.96 -14.00
N LEU A 115 -6.78 -21.70 -13.59
CA LEU A 115 -5.51 -21.20 -13.06
C LEU A 115 -5.14 -21.89 -11.74
N LEU A 116 -6.11 -22.10 -10.87
CA LEU A 116 -5.93 -22.83 -9.62
C LEU A 116 -5.53 -24.28 -9.88
N PHE A 117 -6.12 -24.94 -10.88
CA PHE A 117 -5.66 -26.25 -11.36
C PHE A 117 -4.22 -26.19 -11.86
N CYS A 118 -3.82 -25.19 -12.65
CA CYS A 118 -2.43 -25.04 -13.10
C CYS A 118 -1.45 -24.77 -11.94
N CYS A 119 -1.90 -24.14 -10.85
CA CYS A 119 -1.09 -23.92 -9.66
C CYS A 119 -0.96 -25.17 -8.77
N ILE A 120 -1.98 -26.04 -8.78
CA ILE A 120 -2.10 -27.17 -7.85
C ILE A 120 -1.71 -28.51 -8.50
N ASN A 121 -1.96 -28.69 -9.80
CA ASN A 121 -1.72 -29.97 -10.46
C ASN A 121 -0.22 -30.28 -10.49
N GLU A 122 0.17 -31.41 -9.90
CA GLU A 122 1.57 -31.87 -9.77
C GLU A 122 2.50 -31.00 -8.89
N THR A 123 2.03 -29.88 -8.33
CA THR A 123 2.83 -28.96 -7.48
C THR A 123 2.15 -28.53 -6.17
N GLY A 124 0.89 -28.91 -5.96
CA GLY A 124 -0.08 -28.12 -5.19
C GLY A 124 -0.20 -28.31 -3.69
N ASP A 125 0.28 -29.42 -3.13
CA ASP A 125 0.15 -29.61 -1.68
C ASP A 125 0.96 -28.55 -0.92
N GLU A 126 2.08 -28.08 -1.47
CA GLU A 126 2.96 -27.14 -0.77
C GLU A 126 2.54 -25.69 -0.97
N SER A 127 2.14 -25.29 -2.19
CA SER A 127 1.83 -23.89 -2.53
C SER A 127 0.49 -23.43 -1.97
N LEU A 128 -0.55 -24.26 -2.07
CA LEU A 128 -1.84 -23.98 -1.44
C LEU A 128 -1.71 -23.98 0.08
N PHE A 129 -0.94 -24.92 0.64
CA PHE A 129 -0.68 -24.97 2.07
C PHE A 129 0.12 -23.76 2.56
N LEU A 130 1.16 -23.34 1.83
CA LEU A 130 1.90 -22.11 2.15
C LEU A 130 1.02 -20.87 2.06
N PHE A 131 0.12 -20.79 1.09
CA PHE A 131 -0.85 -19.70 0.99
C PHE A 131 -1.86 -19.71 2.16
N ILE A 132 -2.38 -20.88 2.53
CA ILE A 132 -3.27 -21.03 3.69
C ILE A 132 -2.52 -20.71 4.99
N ILE A 133 -1.27 -21.16 5.15
CA ILE A 133 -0.43 -20.81 6.29
C ILE A 133 -0.18 -19.30 6.32
N ASP A 134 0.15 -18.67 5.19
CA ASP A 134 0.37 -17.23 5.13
C ASP A 134 -0.89 -16.48 5.57
N ILE A 135 -2.05 -16.83 5.01
CA ILE A 135 -3.33 -16.25 5.43
C ILE A 135 -3.58 -16.50 6.92
N ALA A 136 -3.39 -17.73 7.40
CA ALA A 136 -3.61 -18.07 8.80
C ALA A 136 -2.65 -17.31 9.72
N ALA A 137 -1.37 -17.24 9.39
CA ALA A 137 -0.36 -16.51 10.15
C ALA A 137 -0.67 -15.01 10.19
N ARG A 138 -1.06 -14.41 9.06
CA ARG A 138 -1.49 -13.01 8.99
C ARG A 138 -2.75 -12.75 9.80
N LYS A 139 -3.74 -13.65 9.74
CA LYS A 139 -4.96 -13.57 10.55
C LYS A 139 -4.70 -13.74 12.04
N LEU A 140 -3.78 -14.62 12.43
CA LEU A 140 -3.36 -14.81 13.83
C LEU A 140 -2.57 -13.61 14.36
N ASP A 141 -1.83 -12.91 13.50
CA ASP A 141 -1.09 -11.71 13.85
C ASP A 141 -1.97 -10.44 13.85
N THR A 142 -3.09 -10.47 13.12
CA THR A 142 -4.05 -9.35 13.07
C THR A 142 -4.76 -9.20 14.42
N VAL A 143 -4.76 -7.98 14.95
CA VAL A 143 -5.51 -7.63 16.16
C VAL A 143 -6.58 -6.60 15.80
N THR A 144 -7.78 -6.78 16.33
CA THR A 144 -8.89 -5.84 16.19
C THR A 144 -9.07 -5.10 17.50
N GLU A 145 -8.82 -3.79 17.52
CA GLU A 145 -8.90 -2.97 18.73
C GLU A 145 -9.66 -1.67 18.48
N PHE A 146 -10.26 -1.15 19.54
CA PHE A 146 -11.01 0.12 19.49
C PHE A 146 -10.04 1.30 19.50
N ALA A 147 -9.90 1.96 18.34
CA ALA A 147 -8.95 3.03 18.14
C ALA A 147 -9.52 4.40 18.47
N ILE A 148 -8.66 5.35 18.82
CA ILE A 148 -8.97 6.78 18.88
C ILE A 148 -8.51 7.39 17.57
N VAL A 149 -9.42 8.04 16.85
CA VAL A 149 -9.14 8.70 15.57
C VAL A 149 -9.41 10.19 15.74
N SER A 150 -8.41 11.03 15.48
CA SER A 150 -8.51 12.49 15.61
C SER A 150 -7.79 13.22 14.49
N HIS A 151 -8.22 14.45 14.21
CA HIS A 151 -7.50 15.33 13.28
C HIS A 151 -6.29 15.93 13.97
N VAL A 152 -5.19 16.06 13.22
CA VAL A 152 -4.09 16.93 13.60
C VAL A 152 -4.49 18.36 13.18
N PRO A 153 -4.54 19.32 14.10
CA PRO A 153 -5.04 20.68 13.83
C PRO A 153 -4.40 21.32 12.60
N SER A 154 -5.21 22.06 11.82
CA SER A 154 -4.77 22.84 10.64
C SER A 154 -3.94 22.07 9.61
N SER A 155 -4.17 20.76 9.48
CA SER A 155 -3.43 19.90 8.56
C SER A 155 -4.33 18.86 7.89
N LYS A 156 -3.82 18.22 6.82
CA LYS A 156 -4.48 17.07 6.19
C LYS A 156 -4.12 15.74 6.86
N LEU A 157 -3.62 15.75 8.10
CA LEU A 157 -3.17 14.56 8.82
C LEU A 157 -4.24 14.09 9.82
N VAL A 158 -4.37 12.77 9.92
CA VAL A 158 -5.22 12.07 10.89
C VAL A 158 -4.32 11.26 11.82
N LYS A 159 -4.43 11.49 13.12
CA LYS A 159 -3.74 10.73 14.17
C LYS A 159 -4.66 9.57 14.61
N ILE A 160 -4.10 8.37 14.64
CA ILE A 160 -4.79 7.15 15.03
C ILE A 160 -4.00 6.51 16.15
N ILE A 161 -4.62 6.37 17.33
CA ILE A 161 -4.03 5.68 18.47
C ILE A 161 -4.75 4.35 18.62
N VAL A 162 -4.01 3.24 18.51
CA VAL A 162 -4.56 1.89 18.57
C VAL A 162 -3.91 1.14 19.73
N PRO A 163 -4.68 0.73 20.76
CA PRO A 163 -4.19 -0.17 21.78
C PRO A 163 -3.60 -1.44 21.16
N ALA A 164 -2.54 -1.98 21.75
CA ALA A 164 -1.94 -3.23 21.25
C ALA A 164 -1.47 -4.13 22.41
N PRO A 165 -1.56 -5.46 22.25
CA PRO A 165 -1.04 -6.40 23.24
C PRO A 165 0.47 -6.21 23.46
N GLN A 166 0.95 -6.46 24.69
CA GLN A 166 2.36 -6.32 25.04
C GLN A 166 3.30 -7.16 24.15
N SER A 167 2.89 -8.35 23.74
CA SER A 167 3.65 -9.21 22.81
C SER A 167 3.91 -8.53 21.46
N LYS A 168 2.99 -7.68 20.99
CA LYS A 168 3.10 -6.92 19.74
C LYS A 168 3.90 -5.64 19.95
N LEU A 169 3.67 -4.93 21.07
CA LEU A 169 4.42 -3.72 21.44
C LEU A 169 5.93 -3.98 21.57
N VAL A 170 6.33 -5.08 22.19
CA VAL A 170 7.76 -5.47 22.29
C VAL A 170 8.39 -5.61 20.90
N ARG A 171 7.66 -6.18 19.92
CA ARG A 171 8.16 -6.34 18.55
C ARG A 171 8.34 -4.99 17.85
N PHE A 172 7.43 -4.03 18.06
CA PHE A 172 7.56 -2.68 17.50
C PHE A 172 8.71 -1.91 18.14
N ARG A 173 8.92 -2.03 19.46
CA ARG A 173 10.07 -1.39 20.14
C ARG A 173 11.42 -1.99 19.73
N ALA A 174 11.45 -3.30 19.48
CA ALA A 174 12.67 -3.99 19.07
C ALA A 174 13.22 -3.51 17.72
N ALA A 175 12.38 -2.93 16.85
CA ALA A 175 12.80 -2.36 15.58
C ALA A 175 11.94 -1.14 15.24
N PRO A 176 12.39 0.08 15.57
CA PRO A 176 11.72 1.32 15.20
C PRO A 176 11.62 1.49 13.68
N GLY A 177 10.67 2.29 13.20
CA GLY A 177 10.43 2.50 11.77
C GLY A 177 9.71 1.34 11.07
N GLN A 178 9.08 0.46 11.84
CA GLN A 178 8.21 -0.58 11.29
C GLN A 178 6.84 -0.01 10.89
N HIS A 179 6.13 -0.72 10.02
CA HIS A 179 4.79 -0.40 9.58
C HIS A 179 3.80 -1.53 9.88
N VAL A 180 2.52 -1.20 9.79
CA VAL A 180 1.40 -2.13 9.91
C VAL A 180 0.51 -2.05 8.69
N TYR A 181 -0.19 -3.13 8.37
CA TYR A 181 -1.33 -3.05 7.48
C TYR A 181 -2.59 -2.76 8.30
N LEU A 182 -3.27 -1.67 7.94
CA LEU A 182 -4.53 -1.26 8.53
C LEU A 182 -5.68 -1.63 7.60
N SER A 183 -6.72 -2.25 8.16
CA SER A 183 -8.02 -2.42 7.48
C SER A 183 -9.16 -1.96 8.38
N ILE A 184 -10.25 -1.50 7.76
CA ILE A 184 -11.42 -0.94 8.45
C ILE A 184 -12.52 -2.01 8.40
N PRO A 185 -12.88 -2.63 9.54
CA PRO A 185 -14.00 -3.56 9.65
C PRO A 185 -15.32 -2.92 9.21
N SER A 186 -16.27 -3.75 8.76
CA SER A 186 -17.57 -3.30 8.27
C SER A 186 -18.36 -2.46 9.28
N GLU A 187 -18.18 -2.70 10.57
CA GLU A 187 -18.80 -1.94 11.67
C GLU A 187 -18.29 -0.50 11.78
N SER A 188 -17.07 -0.24 11.30
CA SER A 188 -16.40 1.06 11.34
C SER A 188 -16.53 1.84 10.03
N ILE A 189 -17.18 1.28 9.00
CA ILE A 189 -17.35 1.95 7.72
C ILE A 189 -18.42 3.04 7.85
N PRO A 190 -18.11 4.31 7.52
CA PRO A 190 -19.11 5.37 7.49
C PRO A 190 -20.28 5.04 6.55
N LYS A 191 -21.51 5.25 7.02
CA LYS A 191 -22.75 4.93 6.28
C LYS A 191 -22.90 5.67 4.94
N SER A 192 -22.15 6.76 4.75
CA SER A 192 -22.12 7.54 3.52
C SER A 192 -21.32 6.87 2.40
N MET A 193 -20.58 5.79 2.68
CA MET A 193 -19.71 5.14 1.69
C MET A 193 -20.42 3.98 0.95
N PRO A 194 -20.51 4.01 -0.38
CA PRO A 194 -21.41 3.12 -1.14
C PRO A 194 -20.94 1.65 -1.28
N ARG A 195 -19.81 1.23 -0.69
CA ARG A 195 -19.23 -0.11 -0.95
C ARG A 195 -18.52 -0.73 0.26
N ALA A 196 -19.28 -1.17 1.26
CA ALA A 196 -18.75 -1.84 2.45
C ALA A 196 -17.80 -3.02 2.14
N MET A 197 -18.13 -3.85 1.13
CA MET A 197 -17.32 -5.02 0.76
C MET A 197 -15.90 -4.72 0.23
N ILE A 198 -15.61 -3.51 -0.26
CA ILE A 198 -14.26 -3.19 -0.73
C ILE A 198 -13.31 -3.04 0.47
N HIS A 199 -13.78 -2.47 1.57
CA HIS A 199 -12.91 -2.16 2.72
C HIS A 199 -12.40 -3.38 3.47
N GLU A 200 -13.14 -4.50 3.45
CA GLU A 200 -12.70 -5.78 4.03
C GLU A 200 -11.49 -6.38 3.30
N LEU A 201 -11.26 -5.95 2.05
CA LEU A 201 -10.13 -6.40 1.22
C LEU A 201 -9.03 -5.33 1.09
N LEU A 202 -9.19 -4.17 1.72
CA LEU A 202 -8.22 -3.08 1.68
C LEU A 202 -7.28 -3.14 2.90
N PHE A 203 -6.04 -3.56 2.64
CA PHE A 203 -4.95 -3.58 3.62
C PHE A 203 -3.93 -2.52 3.22
N ASN A 204 -3.88 -1.41 3.98
CA ASN A 204 -3.06 -0.25 3.61
C ASN A 204 -1.88 -0.13 4.58
N PRO A 205 -0.64 -0.03 4.09
CA PRO A 205 0.53 0.07 4.96
C PRO A 205 0.63 1.48 5.56
N PHE A 206 0.89 1.56 6.87
CA PHE A 206 1.18 2.81 7.57
C PHE A 206 2.32 2.59 8.57
N SER A 207 3.31 3.49 8.54
CA SER A 207 4.41 3.49 9.50
C SER A 207 3.92 3.78 10.91
N VAL A 208 4.50 3.07 11.88
CA VAL A 208 4.25 3.28 13.30
C VAL A 208 5.06 4.49 13.75
N ALA A 209 4.38 5.59 14.03
CA ALA A 209 4.99 6.87 14.35
C ALA A 209 5.46 6.97 15.80
N ASN A 210 4.79 6.28 16.72
CA ASN A 210 5.18 6.17 18.13
C ASN A 210 4.69 4.85 18.74
N VAL A 211 5.39 4.35 19.76
CA VAL A 211 5.02 3.15 20.53
C VAL A 211 5.00 3.51 22.01
N SER A 212 3.80 3.71 22.56
CA SER A 212 3.57 3.97 23.98
C SER A 212 3.65 2.67 24.80
N ALA A 213 3.47 2.77 26.12
CA ALA A 213 3.35 1.63 27.03
C ALA A 213 2.19 0.68 26.65
N THR A 214 1.09 1.23 26.10
CA THR A 214 -0.18 0.51 25.88
C THR A 214 -0.67 0.47 24.44
N ASP A 215 -0.11 1.29 23.57
CA ASP A 215 -0.66 1.55 22.24
C ASP A 215 0.44 1.91 21.23
N ILE A 216 0.05 1.86 19.96
CA ILE A 216 0.81 2.41 18.85
C ILE A 216 0.08 3.62 18.28
N THR A 217 0.84 4.60 17.82
CA THR A 217 0.32 5.77 17.10
C THR A 217 0.67 5.67 15.63
N LEU A 218 -0.32 5.87 14.77
CA LEU A 218 -0.18 6.05 13.33
C LEU A 218 -0.54 7.49 12.99
N VAL A 219 0.18 8.10 12.06
CA VAL A 219 -0.17 9.41 11.50
C VAL A 219 -0.33 9.26 10.00
N VAL A 220 -1.54 9.51 9.53
CA VAL A 220 -1.97 9.21 8.17
C VAL A 220 -2.33 10.49 7.44
N ARG A 221 -1.81 10.68 6.23
CA ARG A 221 -2.25 11.78 5.37
C ARG A 221 -3.58 11.42 4.71
N ALA A 222 -4.60 12.25 4.91
CA ALA A 222 -5.86 12.14 4.22
C ALA A 222 -5.68 12.49 2.74
N LEU A 223 -5.76 11.47 1.89
CA LEU A 223 -5.75 11.56 0.43
C LEU A 223 -7.16 11.25 -0.12
N ASN A 224 -7.25 10.93 -1.41
CA ASN A 224 -8.51 10.64 -2.10
C ASN A 224 -8.83 9.14 -2.17
N GLY A 225 -8.17 8.31 -1.35
CA GLY A 225 -8.37 6.87 -1.31
C GLY A 225 -9.53 6.47 -0.39
N PRO A 226 -10.22 5.34 -0.62
CA PRO A 226 -11.34 4.90 0.21
C PRO A 226 -10.99 4.82 1.70
N THR A 227 -9.84 4.22 2.05
CA THR A 227 -9.38 4.08 3.43
C THR A 227 -9.12 5.43 4.09
N THR A 228 -8.43 6.33 3.41
CA THR A 228 -8.05 7.64 3.99
C THR A 228 -9.25 8.58 4.10
N ILE A 229 -10.21 8.52 3.16
CA ILE A 229 -11.51 9.21 3.28
C ILE A 229 -12.30 8.67 4.47
N ALA A 230 -12.34 7.34 4.66
CA ALA A 230 -13.03 6.71 5.80
C ALA A 230 -12.41 7.16 7.13
N LEU A 231 -11.08 7.14 7.24
CA LEU A 231 -10.35 7.60 8.42
C LEU A 231 -10.61 9.09 8.71
N LYS A 232 -10.64 9.94 7.67
CA LYS A 232 -10.98 11.36 7.80
C LYS A 232 -12.40 11.56 8.35
N GLN A 233 -13.37 10.76 7.89
CA GLN A 233 -14.74 10.80 8.40
C GLN A 233 -14.85 10.28 9.83
N LEU A 234 -14.12 9.22 10.16
CA LEU A 234 -14.05 8.68 11.53
C LEU A 234 -13.44 9.70 12.50
N ALA A 235 -12.45 10.48 12.06
CA ALA A 235 -11.86 11.57 12.85
C ALA A 235 -12.86 12.68 13.23
N ASN A 236 -13.94 12.86 12.46
CA ASN A 236 -15.02 13.80 12.82
C ASN A 236 -15.89 13.28 13.97
N LEU A 237 -15.87 11.98 14.23
CA LEU A 237 -16.68 11.33 15.26
C LEU A 237 -15.90 11.25 16.58
N THR A 238 -15.65 12.39 17.21
CA THR A 238 -14.75 12.52 18.39
C THR A 238 -15.11 11.65 19.60
N LYS A 239 -16.37 11.22 19.72
CA LYS A 239 -16.84 10.32 20.80
C LYS A 239 -16.77 8.84 20.43
N ALA A 240 -16.63 8.52 19.14
CA ALA A 240 -16.58 7.15 18.68
C ALA A 240 -15.16 6.59 18.84
N LYS A 241 -15.09 5.31 19.20
CA LYS A 241 -13.86 4.53 19.13
C LYS A 241 -14.11 3.39 18.15
N PRO A 242 -13.86 3.59 16.84
CA PRO A 242 -14.13 2.54 15.86
C PRO A 242 -13.15 1.36 16.05
N PRO A 243 -13.61 0.10 15.97
CA PRO A 243 -12.68 -1.02 15.85
C PRO A 243 -11.88 -0.92 14.55
N LEU A 244 -10.56 -1.10 14.63
CA LEU A 244 -9.65 -1.15 13.48
C LEU A 244 -8.82 -2.43 13.55
N ASN A 245 -8.54 -3.02 12.39
CA ASN A 245 -7.69 -4.20 12.27
C ASN A 245 -6.25 -3.77 11.99
N ILE A 246 -5.31 -4.27 12.80
CA ILE A 246 -3.88 -3.98 12.68
C ILE A 246 -3.09 -5.29 12.53
N GLU A 247 -2.48 -5.47 11.36
CA GLU A 247 -1.61 -6.59 11.01
C GLU A 247 -0.14 -6.12 10.97
N GLY A 248 0.79 -6.85 11.58
CA GLY A 248 2.21 -6.48 11.69
C GLY A 248 2.78 -6.66 13.11
N PRO A 249 4.04 -6.30 13.36
CA PRO A 249 4.88 -5.43 12.55
C PRO A 249 5.48 -6.02 11.27
N TYR A 250 5.64 -5.15 10.28
CA TYR A 250 6.42 -5.32 9.05
C TYR A 250 7.47 -4.21 8.90
N GLY A 251 8.45 -4.39 8.02
CA GLY A 251 9.50 -3.40 7.75
C GLY A 251 10.91 -3.99 7.79
N THR A 252 11.83 -3.30 7.12
CA THR A 252 13.22 -3.72 6.90
C THR A 252 14.17 -3.24 7.99
N SER A 253 13.71 -2.37 8.90
CA SER A 253 14.55 -1.79 9.96
C SER A 253 15.19 -2.82 10.89
N LYS A 254 14.59 -4.01 11.03
CA LYS A 254 15.18 -5.17 11.73
C LYS A 254 16.52 -5.63 11.14
N ASN A 255 16.75 -5.36 9.87
CA ASN A 255 17.96 -5.76 9.15
C ASN A 255 18.98 -4.62 9.05
N PHE A 256 18.72 -3.47 9.67
CA PHE A 256 19.66 -2.37 9.67
C PHE A 256 20.91 -2.76 10.47
N PRO A 257 22.11 -2.36 10.01
CA PRO A 257 23.30 -2.47 10.84
C PRO A 257 23.14 -1.62 12.10
N ASN A 258 23.89 -1.92 13.16
CA ASN A 258 23.98 -1.04 14.31
C ASN A 258 24.56 0.32 13.84
N LEU A 259 23.70 1.33 13.68
CA LEU A 259 24.10 2.60 13.08
C LEU A 259 25.02 3.40 14.01
N VAL A 260 24.82 3.31 15.32
CA VAL A 260 25.63 4.01 16.31
C VAL A 260 27.04 3.42 16.36
N GLU A 261 27.20 2.11 16.23
CA GLU A 261 28.51 1.46 16.28
C GLU A 261 29.27 1.51 14.93
N ASN A 262 28.55 1.32 13.82
CA ASN A 262 29.18 1.08 12.52
C ASN A 262 29.42 2.35 11.68
N PHE A 263 28.95 3.50 12.11
CA PHE A 263 29.08 4.75 11.34
C PHE A 263 29.59 5.85 12.25
N ASP A 264 30.24 6.85 11.67
CA ASP A 264 30.77 8.00 12.40
C ASP A 264 29.80 9.18 12.33
N ARG A 265 28.95 9.21 11.29
CA ARG A 265 27.88 10.19 11.09
C ARG A 265 26.61 9.52 10.60
N ILE A 266 25.47 10.02 11.06
CA ILE A 266 24.13 9.54 10.68
C ILE A 266 23.30 10.75 10.26
N LEU A 267 22.93 10.81 8.99
CA LEU A 267 22.03 11.81 8.43
C LEU A 267 20.66 11.19 8.15
N LEU A 268 19.64 11.70 8.81
CA LEU A 268 18.25 11.32 8.61
C LEU A 268 17.52 12.44 7.87
N VAL A 269 16.80 12.11 6.79
CA VAL A 269 16.06 13.10 6.00
C VAL A 269 14.61 12.64 5.82
N ALA A 270 13.66 13.43 6.29
CA ALA A 270 12.23 13.17 6.13
C ALA A 270 11.55 14.28 5.31
N GLY A 271 10.62 13.87 4.44
CA GLY A 271 9.72 14.76 3.72
C GLY A 271 8.25 14.51 4.10
N GLY A 272 7.56 15.55 4.54
CA GLY A 272 6.13 15.50 4.89
C GLY A 272 5.84 14.44 5.96
N VAL A 273 4.96 13.49 5.63
CA VAL A 273 4.57 12.39 6.53
C VAL A 273 5.64 11.29 6.66
N GLY A 274 6.71 11.32 5.85
CA GLY A 274 7.83 10.37 5.95
C GLY A 274 8.55 10.41 7.31
N ALA A 275 8.36 11.46 8.09
CA ALA A 275 8.83 11.52 9.48
C ALA A 275 8.20 10.45 10.38
N THR A 276 7.06 9.87 10.02
CA THR A 276 6.47 8.72 10.73
C THR A 276 7.35 7.48 10.69
N PHE A 277 8.25 7.37 9.71
CA PHE A 277 9.27 6.32 9.64
C PHE A 277 10.57 6.76 10.34
N ILE A 278 11.03 7.99 10.05
CA ILE A 278 12.34 8.48 10.50
C ILE A 278 12.38 8.86 11.99
N LEU A 279 11.34 9.50 12.52
CA LEU A 279 11.31 9.99 13.90
C LEU A 279 11.47 8.87 14.96
N PRO A 280 10.76 7.73 14.89
CA PRO A 280 10.98 6.66 15.87
C PRO A 280 12.39 6.04 15.77
N ILE A 281 13.00 6.02 14.58
CA ILE A 281 14.41 5.63 14.41
C ILE A 281 15.33 6.64 15.08
N TYR A 282 15.11 7.94 14.86
CA TYR A 282 15.87 9.01 15.50
C TYR A 282 15.84 8.90 17.02
N GLN A 283 14.65 8.74 17.61
CA GLN A 283 14.47 8.59 19.06
C GLN A 283 15.28 7.41 19.61
N SER A 284 15.21 6.24 18.96
CA SER A 284 15.97 5.07 19.40
C SER A 284 17.49 5.23 19.24
N LEU A 285 17.95 5.88 18.16
CA LEU A 285 19.38 6.17 17.99
C LEU A 285 19.88 7.18 19.04
N LYS A 286 19.05 8.16 19.40
CA LYS A 286 19.37 9.12 20.45
C LYS A 286 19.52 8.44 21.81
N GLU A 287 18.58 7.58 22.18
CA GLU A 287 18.65 6.78 23.40
C GLU A 287 19.93 5.92 23.45
N GLN A 288 20.31 5.29 22.33
CA GLN A 288 21.55 4.52 22.24
C GLN A 288 22.80 5.41 22.42
N LEU A 289 22.84 6.57 21.78
CA LEU A 289 23.95 7.52 21.93
C LEU A 289 24.11 8.01 23.37
N ASP A 290 22.99 8.27 24.06
CA ASP A 290 22.98 8.71 25.46
C ASP A 290 23.48 7.60 26.39
N VAL A 291 23.11 6.33 26.14
CA VAL A 291 23.61 5.16 26.88
C VAL A 291 25.10 4.94 26.66
N ASP A 292 25.57 5.06 25.42
CA ASP A 292 26.97 4.87 25.05
C ASP A 292 27.86 6.08 25.38
N SER A 293 27.28 7.14 25.98
CA SER A 293 27.97 8.42 26.25
C SER A 293 28.68 9.00 25.01
N THR A 294 28.12 8.72 23.83
CA THR A 294 28.66 9.16 22.55
C THR A 294 28.10 10.53 22.20
N SER A 295 28.88 11.35 21.49
CA SER A 295 28.45 12.71 21.13
C SER A 295 27.16 12.69 20.31
N SER A 296 26.15 13.45 20.75
CA SER A 296 24.91 13.66 20.00
C SER A 296 25.13 14.35 18.66
N SER A 297 26.26 15.04 18.47
CA SER A 297 26.64 15.67 17.18
C SER A 297 26.83 14.66 16.03
N LYS A 298 26.84 13.37 16.34
CA LYS A 298 26.92 12.26 15.39
C LYS A 298 25.66 12.11 14.53
N ILE A 299 24.50 12.51 15.04
CA ILE A 299 23.21 12.33 14.37
C ILE A 299 22.60 13.68 14.02
N THR A 300 22.13 13.81 12.78
CA THR A 300 21.41 14.99 12.29
C THR A 300 20.10 14.54 11.66
N PHE A 301 19.00 15.19 12.02
CA PHE A 301 17.68 14.91 11.47
C PHE A 301 17.10 16.15 10.79
N ILE A 302 16.98 16.07 9.47
CA ILE A 302 16.38 17.09 8.63
C ILE A 302 14.93 16.69 8.33
N TRP A 303 13.98 17.54 8.66
CA TRP A 303 12.56 17.31 8.37
C TRP A 303 11.96 18.47 7.59
N SER A 304 11.57 18.22 6.34
CA SER A 304 10.93 19.21 5.48
C SER A 304 9.43 18.97 5.38
N VAL A 305 8.62 19.97 5.73
CA VAL A 305 7.15 19.95 5.66
C VAL A 305 6.59 21.11 4.83
N ARG A 306 5.33 21.01 4.42
CA ARG A 306 4.66 22.10 3.70
C ARG A 306 4.25 23.23 4.63
N SER A 307 3.66 22.91 5.77
CA SER A 307 3.24 23.85 6.81
C SER A 307 3.71 23.38 8.18
N ALA A 308 3.87 24.30 9.14
CA ALA A 308 4.22 23.97 10.51
C ALA A 308 3.18 23.01 11.15
N ALA A 309 1.90 23.19 10.83
CA ALA A 309 0.82 22.33 11.31
C ALA A 309 1.04 20.83 11.00
N GLU A 310 1.63 20.49 9.85
CA GLU A 310 1.96 19.10 9.50
C GLU A 310 3.08 18.50 10.36
N ALA A 311 3.85 19.30 11.08
CA ALA A 311 4.89 18.86 12.00
C ALA A 311 4.44 18.85 13.47
N SER A 312 3.16 19.13 13.77
CA SER A 312 2.65 19.25 15.14
C SER A 312 2.25 17.93 15.78
N TRP A 313 2.02 16.90 14.98
CA TRP A 313 1.57 15.58 15.46
C TRP A 313 2.50 14.88 16.48
N PRO A 314 3.84 15.09 16.50
CA PRO A 314 4.72 14.51 17.53
C PRO A 314 4.71 15.28 18.85
N VAL A 315 3.96 16.39 18.94
CA VAL A 315 3.84 17.18 20.16
C VAL A 315 2.62 16.68 20.93
N ASP A 316 2.86 15.86 21.95
CA ASP A 316 1.82 15.53 22.93
C ASP A 316 1.75 16.65 23.98
N SER A 317 0.54 16.91 24.50
CA SER A 317 0.24 18.07 25.36
C SER A 317 0.95 18.08 26.72
N GLU A 318 1.66 17.00 27.09
CA GLU A 318 2.26 16.83 28.42
C GLU A 318 3.77 16.60 28.40
N GLU A 319 4.37 16.29 27.23
CA GLU A 319 5.82 16.08 27.09
C GLU A 319 6.45 17.19 26.23
N ARG A 320 7.61 17.70 26.65
CA ARG A 320 8.42 18.57 25.80
C ARG A 320 8.90 17.72 24.61
N SER A 321 8.15 17.77 23.50
CA SER A 321 8.45 17.01 22.29
C SER A 321 9.93 17.15 21.90
N ILE A 322 10.58 16.02 21.63
CA ILE A 322 12.00 15.95 21.23
C ILE A 322 12.30 16.88 20.04
N VAL A 323 11.31 17.09 19.17
CA VAL A 323 11.35 18.01 18.03
C VAL A 323 11.64 19.46 18.44
N ASN A 324 11.20 19.87 19.63
CA ASN A 324 11.37 21.24 20.15
C ASN A 324 12.59 21.42 21.05
N THR A 325 13.08 20.34 21.65
CA THR A 325 14.16 20.39 22.62
C THR A 325 15.50 20.06 21.99
N ASP A 326 15.55 19.08 21.10
CA ASP A 326 16.78 18.64 20.47
C ASP A 326 17.23 19.63 19.40
N GLU A 327 18.54 19.88 19.35
CA GLU A 327 19.15 20.81 18.39
C GLU A 327 19.55 20.11 17.10
N ASN A 328 19.67 18.79 17.15
CA ASN A 328 19.98 17.96 15.98
C ASN A 328 18.78 17.81 15.03
N ILE A 329 17.59 18.25 15.43
CA ILE A 329 16.38 18.22 14.62
C ILE A 329 16.16 19.60 13.99
N GLU A 330 16.26 19.65 12.66
CA GLU A 330 16.03 20.85 11.88
C GLU A 330 14.75 20.69 11.05
N VAL A 331 13.71 21.40 11.46
CA VAL A 331 12.43 21.46 10.74
C VAL A 331 12.46 22.63 9.75
N PHE A 332 12.16 22.34 8.48
CA PHE A 332 12.06 23.29 7.36
C PHE A 332 10.62 23.38 6.87
N VAL A 333 10.07 24.60 6.77
CA VAL A 333 8.71 24.84 6.25
C VAL A 333 8.79 25.43 4.85
N THR A 334 8.20 24.75 3.87
CA THR A 334 8.42 25.04 2.44
C THR A 334 7.36 25.93 1.78
N ARG A 335 6.16 26.06 2.36
CA ARG A 335 5.16 27.05 1.89
C ARG A 335 5.24 28.32 2.74
N GLY A 336 5.14 29.47 2.07
CA GLY A 336 5.03 30.76 2.74
C GLY A 336 3.58 31.11 3.09
N LYS A 337 3.37 32.08 3.97
CA LYS A 337 2.05 32.56 4.45
C LYS A 337 1.09 33.09 3.34
N PHE A 338 1.52 33.13 2.09
CA PHE A 338 0.78 33.70 0.96
C PHE A 338 0.25 32.67 -0.06
N ASP A 339 0.60 31.38 0.05
CA ASP A 339 0.24 30.34 -0.94
C ASP A 339 -1.11 29.65 -0.67
N ASP A 340 -1.80 29.95 0.44
CA ASP A 340 -3.08 29.31 0.82
C ASP A 340 -4.31 29.84 0.06
N ALA A 341 -4.14 30.86 -0.79
CA ALA A 341 -5.26 31.49 -1.50
C ALA A 341 -5.70 30.78 -2.79
N ASP A 342 -4.89 29.87 -3.36
CA ASP A 342 -5.08 29.44 -4.77
C ASP A 342 -5.59 28.00 -4.96
N ASP A 343 -5.88 27.24 -3.89
CA ASP A 343 -6.31 25.83 -3.99
C ASP A 343 -7.68 25.56 -3.36
N THR A 344 -8.53 26.59 -3.19
CA THR A 344 -9.91 26.45 -2.71
C THR A 344 -10.94 26.85 -3.76
N ASN A 345 -11.02 26.07 -4.84
CA ASN A 345 -12.24 25.99 -5.66
C ASN A 345 -13.20 24.92 -5.10
N GLU A 346 -13.48 24.97 -3.81
CA GLU A 346 -14.67 24.36 -3.21
C GLU A 346 -15.33 25.39 -2.30
N HIS A 347 -16.58 25.73 -2.62
CA HIS A 347 -17.41 26.69 -1.89
C HIS A 347 -17.48 26.35 -0.39
N VAL A 348 -16.79 27.13 0.44
CA VAL A 348 -17.09 27.25 1.87
C VAL A 348 -17.16 28.73 2.25
N SER A 349 -18.31 29.13 2.77
CA SER A 349 -18.63 30.48 3.21
C SER A 349 -17.93 30.85 4.52
N ARG A 350 -17.44 32.09 4.60
CA ARG A 350 -17.18 32.91 5.81
C ARG A 350 -16.62 32.16 7.04
N ASP A 351 -15.32 31.87 7.05
CA ASP A 351 -14.57 31.69 8.31
C ASP A 351 -13.06 31.99 8.18
N GLY A 352 -12.70 33.15 7.61
CA GLY A 352 -11.29 33.50 7.37
C GLY A 352 -10.50 34.01 8.58
N ALA A 353 -11.14 34.19 9.74
CA ALA A 353 -10.49 34.72 10.94
C ALA A 353 -9.97 33.61 11.87
N VAL A 354 -10.66 32.46 11.92
CA VAL A 354 -10.30 31.33 12.80
C VAL A 354 -9.06 30.60 12.28
N GLU A 355 -8.89 30.48 10.96
CA GLU A 355 -7.74 29.80 10.34
C GLU A 355 -6.38 30.48 10.61
N LEU A 356 -6.34 31.81 10.73
CA LEU A 356 -5.10 32.56 11.01
C LEU A 356 -4.62 32.40 12.46
N GLU A 357 -5.54 32.29 13.41
CA GLU A 357 -5.22 32.08 14.82
C GLU A 357 -4.69 30.66 15.06
N ASP A 358 -5.28 29.65 14.41
CA ASP A 358 -4.84 28.26 14.53
C ASP A 358 -3.48 28.00 13.85
N LEU A 359 -3.19 28.66 12.72
CA LEU A 359 -1.86 28.62 12.09
C LEU A 359 -0.77 29.23 12.98
N ASN A 360 -1.04 30.39 13.58
CA ASN A 360 -0.11 31.01 14.53
C ASN A 360 0.12 30.11 15.77
N ARG A 361 -0.93 29.46 16.26
CA ARG A 361 -0.84 28.53 17.40
C ARG A 361 -0.07 27.24 17.07
N ALA A 362 -0.18 26.74 15.84
CA ALA A 362 0.62 25.62 15.37
C ALA A 362 2.10 26.01 15.17
N GLU A 363 2.38 27.21 14.66
CA GLU A 363 3.73 27.77 14.59
C GLU A 363 4.35 27.98 15.99
N GLU A 364 3.57 28.39 16.99
CA GLU A 364 4.03 28.48 18.38
C GLU A 364 4.36 27.10 19.00
N SER A 365 3.69 26.05 18.53
CA SER A 365 3.87 24.70 19.08
C SER A 365 5.14 23.98 18.62
N ILE A 366 5.82 24.45 17.55
CA ILE A 366 6.99 23.78 16.96
C ILE A 366 8.12 24.78 16.68
N LYS A 367 9.34 24.46 17.11
CA LYS A 367 10.52 25.27 16.78
C LYS A 367 11.02 24.97 15.36
N ILE A 368 10.80 25.91 14.46
CA ILE A 368 11.29 25.86 13.07
C ILE A 368 12.76 26.31 13.02
N ARG A 369 13.69 25.43 13.41
CA ARG A 369 15.14 25.75 13.42
C ARG A 369 15.74 25.85 12.01
N GLY A 370 15.24 25.08 11.05
CA GLY A 370 15.75 25.04 9.67
C GLY A 370 15.29 26.22 8.81
N GLY A 371 14.23 26.93 9.23
CA GLY A 371 13.70 28.11 8.55
C GLY A 371 12.53 27.85 7.60
N HIS A 372 12.00 28.94 7.03
CA HIS A 372 10.84 28.95 6.13
C HIS A 372 11.25 28.91 4.65
N HIS A 373 12.03 27.89 4.29
CA HIS A 373 12.44 27.63 2.91
C HIS A 373 12.68 26.13 2.68
N ARG A 374 12.97 25.75 1.44
CA ARG A 374 13.39 24.38 1.13
C ARG A 374 14.82 24.13 1.66
N PRO A 375 15.10 22.95 2.23
CA PRO A 375 16.45 22.64 2.69
C PRO A 375 17.41 22.58 1.51
N HIS A 376 18.61 23.16 1.67
CA HIS A 376 19.67 23.06 0.67
C HIS A 376 20.36 21.70 0.81
N LEU A 377 19.82 20.66 0.15
CA LEU A 377 20.26 19.27 0.31
C LEU A 377 21.74 19.08 -0.02
N GLN A 378 22.26 19.76 -1.05
CA GLN A 378 23.69 19.75 -1.37
C GLN A 378 24.54 20.17 -0.17
N LYS A 379 24.21 21.31 0.45
CA LYS A 379 24.95 21.82 1.61
C LYS A 379 24.88 20.85 2.78
N ILE A 380 23.70 20.31 3.07
CA ILE A 380 23.51 19.34 4.15
C ILE A 380 24.37 18.09 3.93
N VAL A 381 24.43 17.59 2.70
CA VAL A 381 25.28 16.45 2.34
C VAL A 381 26.75 16.84 2.48
N ASP A 382 27.17 17.97 1.93
CA ASP A 382 28.54 18.45 2.02
C ASP A 382 28.99 18.63 3.47
N ASP A 383 28.14 19.17 4.34
CA ASP A 383 28.40 19.32 5.78
C ASP A 383 28.54 17.94 6.46
N ALA A 384 27.70 16.96 6.10
CA ALA A 384 27.80 15.59 6.61
C ALA A 384 29.12 14.90 6.22
N PHE A 385 29.69 15.22 5.05
CA PHE A 385 30.97 14.67 4.58
C PHE A 385 32.19 15.55 4.84
N SER A 386 32.00 16.78 5.34
CA SER A 386 33.06 17.79 5.53
C SER A 386 34.14 17.39 6.54
N HIS A 387 33.86 16.37 7.35
CA HIS A 387 34.73 15.85 8.40
C HIS A 387 35.79 14.87 7.85
N GLY A 388 36.35 14.01 8.72
CA GLY A 388 37.49 13.14 8.38
C GLY A 388 37.24 12.31 7.10
N LYS A 389 38.26 12.18 6.24
CA LYS A 389 38.14 11.47 4.95
C LYS A 389 37.75 10.00 5.08
N GLU A 390 38.09 9.39 6.21
CA GLU A 390 37.82 7.98 6.52
C GLU A 390 36.48 7.77 7.26
N GLU A 391 35.72 8.84 7.56
CA GLU A 391 34.45 8.71 8.28
C GLU A 391 33.41 7.98 7.42
N ARG A 392 32.77 6.99 8.04
CA ARG A 392 31.66 6.21 7.48
C ARG A 392 30.36 6.95 7.74
N VAL A 393 29.60 7.23 6.69
CA VAL A 393 28.35 8.00 6.79
C VAL A 393 27.15 7.11 6.49
N ALA A 394 26.17 7.08 7.40
CA ALA A 394 24.87 6.47 7.17
C ALA A 394 23.85 7.54 6.78
N ILE A 395 23.08 7.30 5.72
CA ILE A 395 22.05 8.22 5.24
C ILE A 395 20.74 7.45 5.08
N LEU A 396 19.70 7.92 5.76
CA LEU A 396 18.34 7.39 5.66
C LEU A 396 17.43 8.49 5.14
N VAL A 397 16.65 8.18 4.11
CA VAL A 397 15.67 9.11 3.56
C VAL A 397 14.29 8.47 3.48
N CYS A 398 13.26 9.26 3.80
CA CYS A 398 11.87 8.90 3.55
C CYS A 398 11.05 10.15 3.22
N GLY A 399 10.61 10.28 1.97
CA GLY A 399 9.91 11.48 1.52
C GLY A 399 9.53 11.44 0.04
N PRO A 400 9.21 12.60 -0.56
CA PRO A 400 8.93 12.71 -1.99
C PRO A 400 10.08 12.17 -2.85
N VAL A 401 9.74 11.47 -3.94
CA VAL A 401 10.71 10.83 -4.85
C VAL A 401 11.76 11.82 -5.36
N GLU A 402 11.35 13.06 -5.65
CA GLU A 402 12.25 14.13 -6.11
C GLU A 402 13.31 14.49 -5.06
N MET A 403 12.92 14.58 -3.79
CA MET A 403 13.82 14.87 -2.67
C MET A 403 14.84 13.74 -2.47
N ALA A 404 14.39 12.48 -2.48
CA ALA A 404 15.27 11.32 -2.35
C ALA A 404 16.25 11.21 -3.52
N LYS A 405 15.79 11.50 -4.75
CA LYS A 405 16.62 11.51 -5.96
C LYS A 405 17.68 12.62 -5.93
N GLU A 406 17.31 13.83 -5.53
CA GLU A 406 18.24 14.96 -5.39
C GLU A 406 19.31 14.63 -4.33
N LEU A 407 18.90 14.16 -3.15
CA LEU A 407 19.82 13.76 -2.08
C LEU A 407 20.78 12.66 -2.56
N ARG A 408 20.27 11.64 -3.26
CA ARG A 408 21.08 10.55 -3.82
C ARG A 408 22.10 11.04 -4.83
N THR A 409 21.76 12.06 -5.62
CA THR A 409 22.67 12.66 -6.61
C THR A 409 23.87 13.30 -5.91
N HIS A 410 23.64 14.16 -4.92
CA HIS A 410 24.71 14.81 -4.16
C HIS A 410 25.56 13.82 -3.36
N VAL A 411 24.95 12.77 -2.81
CA VAL A 411 25.70 11.69 -2.15
C VAL A 411 26.57 10.92 -3.14
N GLY A 412 26.09 10.73 -4.38
CA GLY A 412 26.86 10.12 -5.47
C GLY A 412 28.20 10.81 -5.71
N ASP A 413 28.23 12.15 -5.70
CA ASP A 413 29.46 12.93 -5.87
C ASP A 413 30.52 12.62 -4.79
N TRP A 414 30.10 12.24 -3.58
CA TRP A 414 31.00 11.85 -2.49
C TRP A 414 31.43 10.38 -2.57
N VAL A 415 30.55 9.51 -3.04
CA VAL A 415 30.89 8.10 -3.32
C VAL A 415 31.94 8.01 -4.43
N GLU A 416 31.82 8.82 -5.49
CA GLU A 416 32.82 8.89 -6.56
C GLU A 416 34.20 9.35 -6.06
N LYS A 417 34.24 10.16 -4.99
CA LYS A 417 35.47 10.56 -4.30
C LYS A 417 36.03 9.49 -3.36
N GLY A 418 35.43 8.30 -3.31
CA GLY A 418 35.87 7.16 -2.51
C GLY A 418 35.34 7.13 -1.07
N ARG A 419 34.33 7.93 -0.72
CA ARG A 419 33.74 7.92 0.63
C ARG A 419 32.88 6.68 0.84
N TYR A 420 32.94 6.11 2.05
CA TYR A 420 32.05 5.01 2.45
C TYR A 420 30.69 5.53 2.88
N VAL A 421 29.63 5.04 2.24
CA VAL A 421 28.25 5.44 2.52
C VAL A 421 27.35 4.22 2.65
N TRP A 422 26.58 4.16 3.72
CA TRP A 422 25.41 3.29 3.79
C TRP A 422 24.15 4.11 3.51
N TRP A 423 23.34 3.64 2.58
CA TRP A 423 22.18 4.37 2.08
C TRP A 423 20.92 3.51 2.22
N HIS A 424 19.89 4.10 2.82
CA HIS A 424 18.55 3.52 2.85
C HIS A 424 17.52 4.56 2.38
N ASP A 425 16.74 4.21 1.37
CA ASP A 425 15.61 5.01 0.87
C ASP A 425 14.32 4.24 1.12
N GLU A 426 13.57 4.67 2.14
CA GLU A 426 12.27 4.11 2.44
C GLU A 426 11.20 4.86 1.65
N SER A 427 10.55 4.15 0.74
CA SER A 427 9.40 4.65 0.00
C SER A 427 8.30 3.61 -0.02
N PHE A 428 7.06 4.06 0.17
CA PHE A 428 5.90 3.28 -0.22
C PHE A 428 5.42 3.89 -1.53
N GLY A 429 5.29 3.09 -2.59
CA GLY A 429 4.81 3.57 -3.89
C GLY A 429 3.35 3.99 -3.78
N TRP A 430 3.10 5.27 -3.53
CA TRP A 430 1.75 5.88 -3.48
C TRP A 430 1.53 6.84 -4.65
#